data_AF-A0A1I4WRN2-F1
#
_entry.id   AF-A0A1I4WRN2-F1
#
_cell.length_a   1.000
_cell.length_b   1.000
_cell.length_c   1.000
_cell.angle_alpha   90.00
_cell.angle_beta   90.00
_cell.angle_gamma   90.00
#
_symmetry.space_group_name_H-M   'P 1'
#
loop_
_entity.id
_entity.type
_entity.pdbx_description
1 polymer ?
#
loop_
_entity_poly.entity_id
_entity_poly.type
_entity_poly.pdbx_seq_one_letter_code
_entity_poly.pdbx_strand_id
1 'polypeptide(L)'
;MIQAHFSTEKTNVQTQGSTYNEDFGEAYISDFKKLAIINYFYIYIDYTITYVYRITSDNYLQLIDIDQFNNNFKRRIVAQYKYDNNLSFIENLKTIITEFIHSRGMFDGQITQFESDIISDELYHQIQQSIEDKMIDNTKSELLDYMHEVGLDPVVHDSEKGLFISKCVNSVNHPIFIVITSEKEEWTCGYCHKKGGLTELKEWIEFKNSKN
;
A
#
# COMPACT_ATOMS: atom_id res chain seq x y z
N MET A 1 16.36 15.47 14.61
CA MET A 1 15.23 14.93 15.39
C MET A 1 15.06 13.50 14.93
N ILE A 2 15.61 12.54 15.68
CA ILE A 2 15.56 11.10 15.37
C ILE A 2 15.13 10.42 16.66
N GLN A 3 14.10 9.57 16.59
CA GLN A 3 14.08 8.25 17.22
C GLN A 3 12.79 7.51 16.89
N ALA A 4 12.90 6.49 16.04
CA ALA A 4 12.09 5.29 16.18
C ALA A 4 12.79 4.39 17.19
N HIS A 5 12.14 4.12 18.32
CA HIS A 5 12.63 3.20 19.33
C HIS A 5 11.74 1.95 19.29
N PHE A 6 12.24 0.86 18.71
CA PHE A 6 11.68 -0.46 18.89
C PHE A 6 12.47 -1.17 20.00
N SER A 7 11.79 -1.56 21.08
CA SER A 7 12.36 -2.38 22.16
C SER A 7 11.91 -3.83 22.00
N THR A 8 12.85 -4.73 22.24
CA THR A 8 12.87 -6.15 21.90
C THR A 8 13.01 -7.04 23.15
N GLU A 9 11.94 -7.34 23.89
CA GLU A 9 11.99 -8.35 24.96
C GLU A 9 10.82 -9.35 24.92
N LYS A 10 11.15 -10.65 25.01
CA LYS A 10 10.25 -11.81 24.91
C LYS A 10 9.63 -12.13 26.27
N THR A 11 8.31 -12.39 26.32
CA THR A 11 7.65 -12.98 27.49
C THR A 11 7.09 -14.37 27.15
N ASN A 12 7.46 -15.36 27.95
CA ASN A 12 6.93 -16.73 27.92
C ASN A 12 5.59 -16.78 28.67
N VAL A 13 4.58 -17.46 28.11
CA VAL A 13 3.43 -17.93 28.90
C VAL A 13 3.06 -19.37 28.48
N GLN A 14 3.44 -20.34 29.31
CA GLN A 14 2.68 -21.58 29.54
C GLN A 14 1.80 -21.32 30.78
N THR A 15 0.58 -21.82 31.00
CA THR A 15 -0.11 -23.04 30.55
C THR A 15 -1.63 -22.83 30.63
N GLN A 16 -2.32 -23.43 29.64
CA GLN A 16 -3.72 -23.90 29.62
C GLN A 16 -4.88 -22.88 29.54
N GLY A 17 -5.35 -22.68 28.31
CA GLY A 17 -6.63 -22.06 27.95
C GLY A 17 -6.64 -21.40 26.57
N SER A 18 -6.15 -22.08 25.52
CA SER A 18 -6.07 -21.63 24.11
C SER A 18 -5.80 -20.12 23.90
N THR A 19 -4.70 -19.62 24.45
CA THR A 19 -4.13 -18.33 24.08
C THR A 19 -3.37 -18.49 22.75
N TYR A 20 -3.83 -17.76 21.72
CA TYR A 20 -3.33 -17.91 20.35
C TYR A 20 -2.07 -17.05 20.16
N ASN A 21 -0.96 -17.71 19.81
CA ASN A 21 0.36 -17.12 19.60
C ASN A 21 0.41 -16.25 18.33
N GLU A 22 0.27 -14.93 18.49
CA GLU A 22 0.81 -13.85 17.67
C GLU A 22 0.45 -12.51 18.36
N ASP A 23 0.97 -12.30 19.57
CA ASP A 23 0.81 -11.12 20.46
C ASP A 23 -0.52 -10.33 20.36
N PHE A 24 -1.63 -11.06 20.38
CA PHE A 24 -2.98 -10.50 20.50
C PHE A 24 -3.33 -10.18 21.97
N GLY A 25 -2.43 -10.35 22.95
CA GLY A 25 -2.84 -10.45 24.35
C GLY A 25 -3.95 -11.50 24.56
N GLU A 26 -4.72 -11.39 25.64
CA GLU A 26 -5.96 -12.18 25.80
C GLU A 26 -7.05 -11.59 24.89
N ALA A 27 -7.66 -12.44 24.06
CA ALA A 27 -8.60 -12.04 23.02
C ALA A 27 -9.75 -13.06 22.92
N TYR A 28 -10.99 -12.58 22.89
CA TYR A 28 -12.17 -13.37 22.57
C TYR A 28 -12.62 -13.10 21.13
N ILE A 29 -13.25 -14.10 20.49
CA ILE A 29 -13.80 -13.96 19.13
C ILE A 29 -14.79 -12.77 19.05
N SER A 30 -15.52 -12.51 20.13
CA SER A 30 -16.45 -11.38 20.26
C SER A 30 -15.80 -10.01 20.18
N ASP A 31 -14.49 -9.91 20.38
CA ASP A 31 -13.77 -8.64 20.39
C ASP A 31 -13.55 -8.12 18.97
N PHE A 32 -13.63 -9.01 17.97
CA PHE A 32 -13.38 -8.71 16.58
C PHE A 32 -14.66 -8.28 15.85
N LYS A 33 -14.57 -7.17 15.13
CA LYS A 33 -15.65 -6.63 14.30
C LYS A 33 -15.20 -6.53 12.86
N LYS A 34 -16.07 -6.91 11.92
CA LYS A 34 -15.80 -6.75 10.48
C LYS A 34 -15.56 -5.27 10.18
N LEU A 35 -14.44 -4.97 9.54
CA LEU A 35 -14.13 -3.63 9.04
C LEU A 35 -14.50 -3.53 7.57
N ALA A 36 -13.81 -4.31 6.73
CA ALA A 36 -13.91 -4.19 5.29
C ALA A 36 -13.55 -5.50 4.57
N ILE A 37 -13.99 -5.62 3.33
CA ILE A 37 -13.49 -6.59 2.36
C ILE A 37 -12.81 -5.78 1.26
N ILE A 38 -11.56 -6.11 0.94
CA ILE A 38 -10.77 -5.38 -0.04
C ILE A 38 -10.27 -6.36 -1.11
N ASN A 39 -10.52 -6.02 -2.37
CA ASN A 39 -9.97 -6.74 -3.52
C ASN A 39 -8.71 -6.02 -4.00
N TYR A 40 -7.67 -6.81 -4.24
CA TYR A 40 -6.39 -6.36 -4.73
C TYR A 40 -6.09 -7.02 -6.07
N PHE A 41 -5.43 -6.26 -6.94
CA PHE A 41 -4.83 -6.76 -8.17
C PHE A 41 -3.31 -6.63 -8.08
N TYR A 42 -2.62 -7.78 -8.07
CA TYR A 42 -1.16 -7.85 -8.00
C TYR A 42 -0.60 -8.86 -8.99
N ILE A 43 0.31 -8.42 -9.87
CA ILE A 43 1.01 -9.26 -10.87
C ILE A 43 0.04 -10.25 -11.55
N TYR A 44 -1.05 -9.72 -12.11
CA TYR A 44 -2.08 -10.48 -12.84
C TYR A 44 -2.92 -11.45 -12.00
N ILE A 45 -2.94 -11.30 -10.67
CA ILE A 45 -3.77 -12.11 -9.77
C ILE A 45 -4.69 -11.18 -8.98
N ASP A 46 -5.98 -11.47 -9.05
CA ASP A 46 -6.98 -10.91 -8.15
C ASP A 46 -7.02 -11.74 -6.86
N TYR A 47 -7.06 -11.05 -5.72
CA TYR A 47 -7.29 -11.72 -4.44
C TYR A 47 -8.01 -10.80 -3.47
N THR A 48 -8.73 -11.43 -2.55
CA THR A 48 -9.63 -10.75 -1.61
C THR A 48 -9.13 -10.99 -0.20
N ILE A 49 -9.03 -9.92 0.58
CA ILE A 49 -8.73 -9.99 2.01
C ILE A 49 -9.88 -9.40 2.80
N THR A 50 -10.29 -10.13 3.84
CA THR A 50 -11.22 -9.62 4.84
C THR A 50 -10.44 -9.00 5.99
N TYR A 51 -10.79 -7.78 6.37
CA TYR A 51 -10.22 -7.09 7.52
C TYR A 51 -11.22 -7.02 8.66
N VAL A 52 -10.71 -7.31 9.85
CA VAL A 52 -11.43 -7.10 11.11
C VAL A 52 -10.62 -6.20 12.02
N TYR A 53 -11.30 -5.50 12.92
CA TYR A 53 -10.66 -4.66 13.91
C TYR A 53 -11.11 -5.04 15.32
N ARG A 54 -10.32 -4.62 16.31
CA ARG A 54 -10.73 -4.60 17.73
C ARG A 54 -10.06 -3.45 18.47
N ILE A 55 -10.59 -3.10 19.63
CA ILE A 55 -9.96 -2.19 20.57
C ILE A 55 -9.55 -3.02 21.79
N THR A 56 -8.26 -3.04 22.10
CA THR A 56 -7.71 -3.81 23.22
C THR A 56 -7.95 -3.12 24.56
N SER A 57 -7.81 -3.87 25.67
CA SER A 57 -7.97 -3.33 27.03
C SER A 57 -6.96 -2.24 27.39
N ASP A 58 -5.78 -2.26 26.77
CA ASP A 58 -4.75 -1.22 26.89
C ASP A 58 -4.91 -0.10 25.86
N ASN A 59 -6.09 0.01 25.25
CA ASN A 59 -6.51 1.12 24.39
C ASN A 59 -5.70 1.22 23.09
N TYR A 60 -5.50 0.10 22.40
CA TYR A 60 -4.99 0.07 21.04
C TYR A 60 -6.08 -0.38 20.08
N LEU A 61 -6.20 0.33 18.95
CA LEU A 61 -6.93 -0.13 17.79
C LEU A 61 -6.02 -1.04 16.99
N GLN A 62 -6.46 -2.28 16.77
CA GLN A 62 -5.73 -3.24 15.96
C GLN A 62 -6.53 -3.60 14.71
N LEU A 63 -5.83 -3.69 13.59
CA LEU A 63 -6.33 -4.19 12.33
C LEU A 63 -5.75 -5.58 12.08
N ILE A 64 -6.60 -6.51 11.67
CA ILE A 64 -6.26 -7.91 11.46
C ILE A 64 -6.67 -8.28 10.05
N ASP A 65 -5.74 -8.86 9.28
CA ASP A 65 -6.08 -9.52 8.03
C ASP A 65 -6.59 -10.94 8.29
N ILE A 66 -7.56 -11.38 7.50
CA ILE A 66 -7.99 -12.77 7.44
C ILE A 66 -7.74 -13.21 6.02
N ASP A 67 -6.55 -13.79 5.82
CA ASP A 67 -6.16 -14.38 4.56
C ASP A 67 -6.79 -15.77 4.43
N GLN A 68 -7.47 -16.01 3.30
CA GLN A 68 -8.13 -17.27 2.98
C GLN A 68 -7.39 -18.05 1.88
N PHE A 69 -6.13 -17.73 1.61
CA PHE A 69 -5.35 -18.46 0.61
C PHE A 69 -5.13 -19.94 1.01
N ASN A 70 -5.44 -20.87 0.09
CA ASN A 70 -5.17 -22.31 0.21
C ASN A 70 -5.80 -23.01 1.43
N ASN A 71 -7.04 -22.68 1.82
CA ASN A 71 -7.77 -23.28 2.95
C ASN A 71 -7.05 -23.17 4.32
N ASN A 72 -6.03 -22.33 4.44
CA ASN A 72 -5.35 -22.03 5.69
C ASN A 72 -5.77 -20.63 6.13
N PHE A 73 -6.61 -20.55 7.16
CA PHE A 73 -6.96 -19.27 7.77
C PHE A 73 -5.74 -18.76 8.54
N LYS A 74 -4.98 -17.85 7.92
CA LYS A 74 -3.97 -17.07 8.63
C LYS A 74 -4.60 -15.75 9.05
N ARG A 75 -4.36 -15.40 10.31
CA ARG A 75 -4.80 -14.13 10.89
C ARG A 75 -3.58 -13.44 11.45
N ARG A 76 -3.30 -12.22 11.01
CA ARG A 76 -2.16 -11.47 11.52
C ARG A 76 -2.60 -10.06 11.89
N ILE A 77 -2.04 -9.53 12.97
CA ILE A 77 -2.12 -8.10 13.24
C ILE A 77 -1.30 -7.41 12.15
N VAL A 78 -1.96 -6.61 11.33
CA VAL A 78 -1.32 -5.91 10.22
C VAL A 78 -1.12 -4.42 10.48
N ALA A 79 -1.85 -3.86 11.45
CA ALA A 79 -1.61 -2.53 11.98
C ALA A 79 -2.07 -2.45 13.43
N GLN A 80 -1.40 -1.61 14.22
CA GLN A 80 -1.79 -1.28 15.59
C GLN A 80 -1.52 0.19 15.85
N TYR A 81 -2.51 0.89 16.39
CA TYR A 81 -2.43 2.31 16.70
C TYR A 81 -2.96 2.58 18.10
N LYS A 82 -2.31 3.48 18.86
CA LYS A 82 -2.80 3.86 20.18
C LYS A 82 -4.11 4.65 20.00
N TYR A 83 -5.20 4.13 20.55
CA TYR A 83 -6.50 4.76 20.41
C TYR A 83 -6.50 6.13 21.10
N ASP A 84 -6.81 7.18 20.34
CA ASP A 84 -6.94 8.53 20.87
C ASP A 84 -8.38 8.77 21.30
N ASN A 85 -8.58 8.88 22.61
CA ASN A 85 -9.89 9.13 23.21
C ASN A 85 -10.43 10.54 22.94
N ASN A 86 -9.60 11.45 22.40
CA ASN A 86 -10.04 12.78 21.98
C ASN A 86 -10.61 12.79 20.56
N LEU A 87 -10.38 11.72 19.79
CA LEU A 87 -10.91 11.55 18.44
C LEU A 87 -12.16 10.67 18.45
N SER A 88 -13.03 10.87 17.48
CA SER A 88 -14.13 9.93 17.23
C SER A 88 -13.60 8.56 16.80
N PHE A 89 -14.44 7.53 16.92
CA PHE A 89 -14.10 6.18 16.46
C PHE A 89 -13.74 6.16 14.96
N ILE A 90 -14.48 6.91 14.15
CA ILE A 90 -14.26 7.02 12.69
C ILE A 90 -12.92 7.73 12.39
N GLU A 91 -12.56 8.76 13.15
CA GLU A 91 -11.27 9.44 12.98
C GLU A 91 -10.09 8.52 13.36
N ASN A 92 -10.20 7.75 14.45
CA ASN A 92 -9.21 6.72 14.78
C ASN A 92 -9.06 5.68 13.67
N LEU A 93 -10.19 5.22 13.08
CA LEU A 93 -10.18 4.32 11.93
C LEU A 93 -9.52 4.96 10.71
N LYS A 94 -9.84 6.22 10.40
CA LYS A 94 -9.24 6.94 9.27
C LYS A 94 -7.72 6.96 9.39
N THR A 95 -7.19 7.24 10.58
CA THR A 95 -5.74 7.26 10.84
C THR A 95 -5.10 5.90 10.57
N ILE A 96 -5.58 4.82 11.21
CA ILE A 96 -4.95 3.50 11.04
C ILE A 96 -5.07 2.97 9.61
N ILE A 97 -6.18 3.26 8.92
CA ILE A 97 -6.43 2.78 7.55
C ILE A 97 -5.62 3.56 6.54
N THR A 98 -5.44 4.86 6.71
CA THR A 98 -4.61 5.67 5.80
C THR A 98 -3.18 5.13 5.78
N GLU A 99 -2.58 4.93 6.96
CA GLU A 99 -1.22 4.39 7.07
C GLU A 99 -1.13 2.94 6.58
N PHE A 100 -2.15 2.14 6.88
CA PHE A 100 -2.22 0.75 6.46
C PHE A 100 -2.38 0.57 4.93
N ILE A 101 -3.35 1.26 4.31
CA ILE A 101 -3.59 1.16 2.87
C ILE A 101 -2.40 1.67 2.09
N HIS A 102 -1.79 2.78 2.55
CA HIS A 102 -0.58 3.30 1.95
C HIS A 102 0.56 2.26 1.95
N SER A 103 0.84 1.65 3.10
CA SER A 103 1.89 0.64 3.22
C SER A 103 1.58 -0.64 2.42
N ARG A 104 0.32 -1.09 2.40
CA ARG A 104 -0.12 -2.29 1.67
C ARG A 104 -0.12 -2.13 0.17
N GLY A 105 -0.53 -0.98 -0.37
CA GLY A 105 -0.53 -0.74 -1.82
C GLY A 105 0.83 -1.02 -2.47
N MET A 106 1.92 -0.88 -1.69
CA MET A 106 3.29 -1.17 -2.11
C MET A 106 3.62 -2.67 -2.22
N PHE A 107 2.98 -3.55 -1.44
CA PHE A 107 3.30 -5.00 -1.38
C PHE A 107 2.21 -5.87 -2.00
N ASP A 108 0.97 -5.42 -1.87
CA ASP A 108 -0.23 -6.19 -2.13
C ASP A 108 -0.91 -5.78 -3.43
N GLY A 109 -0.38 -4.76 -4.11
CA GLY A 109 -0.90 -4.29 -5.39
C GLY A 109 -2.05 -3.30 -5.26
N GLN A 110 -2.69 -3.00 -6.39
CA GLN A 110 -3.69 -1.96 -6.48
C GLN A 110 -5.00 -2.44 -5.86
N ILE A 111 -5.62 -1.62 -5.02
CA ILE A 111 -6.99 -1.85 -4.56
C ILE A 111 -7.94 -1.62 -5.73
N THR A 112 -8.69 -2.64 -6.11
CA THR A 112 -9.71 -2.57 -7.17
C THR A 112 -11.12 -2.40 -6.63
N GLN A 113 -11.36 -2.82 -5.39
CA GLN A 113 -12.65 -2.70 -4.71
C GLN A 113 -12.47 -2.63 -3.20
N PHE A 114 -13.27 -1.77 -2.55
CA PHE A 114 -13.31 -1.61 -1.09
C PHE A 114 -14.77 -1.64 -0.63
N GLU A 115 -15.12 -2.59 0.24
CA GLU A 115 -16.48 -2.74 0.79
C GLU A 115 -16.45 -2.66 2.31
N SER A 116 -17.22 -1.74 2.90
CA SER A 116 -17.32 -1.60 4.36
C SER A 116 -18.72 -1.14 4.78
N ASP A 117 -19.21 -1.68 5.90
CA ASP A 117 -20.45 -1.23 6.54
C ASP A 117 -20.21 -0.04 7.49
N ILE A 118 -18.94 0.30 7.77
CA ILE A 118 -18.53 1.31 8.75
C ILE A 118 -17.93 2.54 8.04
N ILE A 119 -17.20 2.30 6.95
CA ILE A 119 -16.53 3.34 6.17
C ILE A 119 -17.32 3.56 4.89
N SER A 120 -17.93 4.73 4.80
CA SER A 120 -18.59 5.18 3.58
C SER A 120 -17.60 5.37 2.43
N ASP A 121 -18.08 5.24 1.19
CA ASP A 121 -17.31 5.52 -0.02
C ASP A 121 -16.68 6.93 -0.02
N GLU A 122 -17.40 7.94 0.49
CA GLU A 122 -16.87 9.30 0.59
C GLU A 122 -15.63 9.38 1.48
N LEU A 123 -15.68 8.78 2.66
CA LEU A 123 -14.54 8.70 3.58
C LEU A 123 -13.39 7.89 2.97
N TYR A 124 -13.69 6.80 2.26
CA TYR A 124 -12.68 6.02 1.56
C TYR A 124 -11.97 6.84 0.47
N HIS A 125 -12.71 7.60 -0.33
CA HIS A 125 -12.13 8.51 -1.32
C HIS A 125 -11.28 9.60 -0.67
N GLN A 126 -11.68 10.16 0.48
CA GLN A 126 -10.84 11.10 1.22
C GLN A 126 -9.54 10.46 1.70
N ILE A 127 -9.56 9.17 2.09
CA ILE A 127 -8.35 8.44 2.47
C ILE A 127 -7.44 8.29 1.25
N GLN A 128 -7.97 7.84 0.11
CA GLN A 128 -7.21 7.72 -1.14
C GLN A 128 -6.58 9.06 -1.54
N GLN A 129 -7.38 10.14 -1.54
CA GLN A 129 -6.90 11.47 -1.86
C GLN A 129 -5.82 11.95 -0.88
N SER A 130 -5.96 11.69 0.43
CA SER A 130 -4.93 12.07 1.40
C SER A 130 -3.60 11.33 1.20
N ILE A 131 -3.64 10.12 0.63
CA ILE A 131 -2.46 9.36 0.24
C ILE A 131 -1.84 10.00 -1.01
N GLU A 132 -2.66 10.28 -2.04
CA GLU A 132 -2.23 10.97 -3.26
C GLU A 132 -1.62 12.36 -2.97
N ASP A 133 -2.23 13.14 -2.10
CA ASP A 133 -1.75 14.47 -1.70
C ASP A 133 -0.41 14.37 -0.94
N LYS A 134 -0.24 13.37 -0.06
CA LYS A 134 1.06 13.05 0.56
C LYS A 134 2.12 12.62 -0.46
N MET A 135 1.70 12.07 -1.61
CA MET A 135 2.57 11.55 -2.67
C MET A 135 3.03 12.60 -3.69
N ILE A 136 2.26 13.68 -3.91
CA ILE A 136 2.56 14.71 -4.92
C ILE A 136 3.65 15.72 -4.48
N ASP A 137 3.92 15.86 -3.18
CA ASP A 137 4.60 17.06 -2.68
C ASP A 137 6.15 17.06 -2.71
N ASN A 138 6.86 16.10 -3.32
CA ASN A 138 8.34 16.08 -3.16
C ASN A 138 9.25 15.55 -4.30
N THR A 139 8.82 15.48 -5.57
CA THR A 139 9.78 15.12 -6.64
C THR A 139 9.56 15.91 -7.92
N LYS A 140 10.26 17.06 -8.06
CA LYS A 140 10.48 17.68 -9.37
C LYS A 140 11.39 16.74 -10.18
N SER A 141 10.87 16.16 -11.26
CA SER A 141 11.62 15.26 -12.14
C SER A 141 11.29 15.57 -13.60
N GLU A 142 12.33 15.91 -14.37
CA GLU A 142 12.20 16.15 -15.81
C GLU A 142 11.80 14.86 -16.55
N LEU A 143 12.19 13.69 -16.04
CA LEU A 143 11.77 12.41 -16.58
C LEU A 143 10.26 12.19 -16.43
N LEU A 144 9.71 12.41 -15.23
CA LEU A 144 8.28 12.26 -14.98
C LEU A 144 7.45 13.28 -15.78
N ASP A 145 7.89 14.54 -15.80
CA ASP A 145 7.23 15.60 -16.58
C ASP A 145 7.14 15.20 -18.07
N TYR A 146 8.25 14.77 -18.66
CA TYR A 146 8.27 14.32 -20.05
C TYR A 146 7.39 13.08 -20.28
N MET A 147 7.39 12.13 -19.35
CA MET A 147 6.52 10.94 -19.45
C MET A 147 5.03 11.28 -19.42
N HIS A 148 4.62 12.31 -18.69
CA HIS A 148 3.25 12.85 -18.76
C HIS A 148 2.99 13.54 -20.10
N GLU A 149 3.92 14.35 -20.60
CA GLU A 149 3.77 15.04 -21.89
C GLU A 149 3.55 14.08 -23.06
N VAL A 150 4.23 12.93 -23.05
CA VAL A 150 4.08 11.89 -24.08
C VAL A 150 2.96 10.89 -23.79
N GLY A 151 2.16 11.15 -22.75
CA GLY A 151 0.98 10.36 -22.39
C GLY A 151 1.31 8.94 -21.93
N LEU A 152 2.47 8.73 -21.30
CA LEU A 152 2.81 7.47 -20.62
C LEU A 152 2.28 7.43 -19.18
N ASP A 153 1.86 8.58 -18.64
CA ASP A 153 1.11 8.71 -17.38
C ASP A 153 1.68 7.88 -16.23
N PRO A 154 2.93 8.17 -15.79
CA PRO A 154 3.51 7.47 -14.65
C PRO A 154 2.67 7.68 -13.39
N VAL A 155 2.47 6.61 -12.65
CA VAL A 155 1.79 6.59 -11.36
C VAL A 155 2.79 6.18 -10.29
N VAL A 156 2.68 6.79 -9.11
CA VAL A 156 3.54 6.47 -7.98
C VAL A 156 3.34 5.01 -7.56
N HIS A 157 4.43 4.29 -7.35
CA HIS A 157 4.43 2.93 -6.81
C HIS A 157 4.94 2.89 -5.36
N ASP A 158 6.03 3.60 -5.07
CA ASP A 158 6.59 3.78 -3.72
C ASP A 158 7.29 5.15 -3.65
N SER A 159 6.59 6.17 -3.14
CA SER A 159 7.11 7.53 -3.07
C SER A 159 8.33 7.68 -2.16
N GLU A 160 8.47 6.89 -1.09
CA GLU A 160 9.61 6.96 -0.18
C GLU A 160 10.92 6.54 -0.86
N LYS A 161 10.82 5.59 -1.80
CA LYS A 161 11.93 5.15 -2.64
C LYS A 161 11.98 5.85 -4.00
N GLY A 162 11.05 6.77 -4.25
CA GLY A 162 10.85 7.43 -5.54
C GLY A 162 10.60 6.45 -6.69
N LEU A 163 9.87 5.38 -6.44
CA LEU A 163 9.49 4.40 -7.45
C LEU A 163 8.16 4.77 -8.08
N PHE A 164 8.09 4.71 -9.41
CA PHE A 164 6.90 4.93 -10.20
C PHE A 164 6.73 3.78 -11.19
N ILE A 165 5.50 3.55 -11.63
CA ILE A 165 5.17 2.60 -12.68
C ILE A 165 4.42 3.34 -13.78
N SER A 166 4.69 3.00 -15.03
CA SER A 166 4.05 3.60 -16.20
C SER A 166 3.78 2.54 -17.27
N LYS A 167 2.87 2.83 -18.20
CA LYS A 167 2.70 2.01 -19.41
C LYS A 167 3.87 2.24 -20.36
N CYS A 168 4.16 1.23 -21.19
CA CYS A 168 5.21 1.34 -22.20
C CYS A 168 4.67 1.79 -23.55
N VAL A 169 5.52 2.50 -24.29
CA VAL A 169 5.29 2.94 -25.69
C VAL A 169 4.91 1.81 -26.64
N ASN A 170 5.31 0.57 -26.33
CA ASN A 170 5.04 -0.59 -27.18
C ASN A 170 3.73 -1.30 -26.85
N SER A 171 3.29 -1.24 -25.60
CA SER A 171 2.13 -1.98 -25.11
C SER A 171 1.80 -1.54 -23.69
N VAL A 172 0.51 -1.42 -23.40
CA VAL A 172 0.00 -1.22 -22.03
C VAL A 172 0.34 -2.38 -21.09
N ASN A 173 0.58 -3.58 -21.62
CA ASN A 173 0.94 -4.77 -20.83
C ASN A 173 2.44 -4.86 -20.51
N HIS A 174 3.24 -3.87 -20.92
CA HIS A 174 4.65 -3.79 -20.60
C HIS A 174 4.86 -2.69 -19.55
N PRO A 175 4.89 -3.01 -18.25
CA PRO A 175 5.18 -2.01 -17.24
C PRO A 175 6.59 -1.44 -17.44
N ILE A 176 6.68 -0.12 -17.37
CA ILE A 176 7.92 0.61 -17.16
C ILE A 176 8.03 0.85 -15.65
N PHE A 177 9.12 0.37 -15.06
CA PHE A 177 9.50 0.72 -13.69
C PHE A 177 10.42 1.93 -13.74
N ILE A 178 10.16 2.91 -12.87
CA ILE A 178 10.86 4.18 -12.84
C ILE A 178 11.40 4.37 -11.42
N VAL A 179 12.61 4.88 -11.31
CA VAL A 179 13.29 5.19 -10.05
C VAL A 179 13.80 6.63 -10.12
N ILE A 180 13.28 7.47 -9.25
CA ILE A 180 13.63 8.88 -9.09
C ILE A 180 14.25 9.06 -7.70
N THR A 181 15.54 9.38 -7.63
CA THR A 181 16.22 9.74 -6.39
C THR A 181 16.93 11.07 -6.57
N SER A 182 17.52 11.61 -5.51
CA SER A 182 18.35 12.81 -5.59
C SER A 182 19.57 12.67 -6.50
N GLU A 183 19.98 11.43 -6.84
CA GLU A 183 21.19 11.15 -7.62
C GLU A 183 20.87 10.64 -9.04
N LYS A 184 19.65 10.14 -9.29
CA LYS A 184 19.32 9.50 -10.55
C LYS A 184 17.84 9.51 -10.89
N GLU A 185 17.56 9.62 -12.18
CA GLU A 185 16.23 9.43 -12.78
C GLU A 185 16.34 8.39 -13.88
N GLU A 186 15.87 7.17 -13.60
CA GLU A 186 16.01 6.03 -14.50
C GLU A 186 14.69 5.31 -14.70
N TRP A 187 14.51 4.72 -15.88
CA TRP A 187 13.39 3.85 -16.19
C TRP A 187 13.88 2.52 -16.75
N THR A 188 13.05 1.49 -16.67
CA THR A 188 13.31 0.16 -17.24
C THR A 188 12.02 -0.51 -17.66
N CYS A 189 11.99 -1.04 -18.89
CA CYS A 189 10.98 -1.98 -19.34
C CYS A 189 11.59 -3.36 -19.52
N GLY A 190 11.20 -4.30 -18.64
CA GLY A 190 11.70 -5.68 -18.68
C GLY A 190 11.33 -6.42 -19.97
N TYR A 191 10.13 -6.18 -20.51
CA TYR A 191 9.62 -6.84 -21.72
C TYR A 191 10.32 -6.37 -23.00
N CYS A 192 10.67 -5.09 -23.07
CA CYS A 192 11.35 -4.53 -24.24
C CYS A 192 12.87 -4.58 -24.11
N HIS A 193 13.40 -5.02 -22.95
CA HIS A 193 14.82 -4.98 -22.62
C HIS A 193 15.45 -3.60 -22.85
N LYS A 194 14.70 -2.55 -22.48
CA LYS A 194 15.14 -1.15 -22.59
C LYS A 194 15.18 -0.50 -21.21
N LYS A 195 16.12 0.41 -21.03
CA LYS A 195 16.32 1.19 -19.81
C LYS A 195 17.17 2.42 -20.12
N GLY A 196 17.15 3.41 -19.24
CA GLY A 196 17.99 4.61 -19.33
C GLY A 196 17.39 5.76 -18.54
N GLY A 197 17.85 6.98 -18.81
CA GLY A 197 17.26 8.21 -18.31
C GLY A 197 16.40 8.90 -19.38
N LEU A 198 16.26 10.22 -19.25
CA LEU A 198 15.43 11.05 -20.14
C LEU A 198 15.88 10.98 -21.60
N THR A 199 17.19 11.05 -21.87
CA THR A 199 17.73 11.01 -23.22
C THR A 199 17.39 9.70 -23.92
N GLU A 200 17.62 8.56 -23.27
CA GLU A 200 17.32 7.25 -23.83
C GLU A 200 15.81 7.03 -24.04
N LEU A 201 14.97 7.64 -23.19
CA LEU A 201 13.52 7.59 -23.37
C LEU A 201 13.07 8.37 -24.62
N LYS A 202 13.61 9.59 -24.80
CA LYS A 202 13.35 10.43 -25.97
C LYS A 202 13.73 9.71 -27.25
N GLU A 203 14.96 9.20 -27.34
CA GLU A 203 15.44 8.44 -28.48
C GLU A 203 14.56 7.21 -28.77
N TRP A 204 14.09 6.52 -27.72
CA TRP A 204 13.26 5.34 -27.90
C TRP A 204 11.87 5.66 -28.46
N ILE A 205 11.22 6.72 -27.95
CA ILE A 205 9.94 7.20 -28.43
C ILE A 205 10.06 7.69 -29.88
N GLU A 206 11.08 8.49 -30.19
CA GLU A 206 11.33 8.98 -31.55
C GLU A 206 11.55 7.83 -32.53
N PHE A 207 12.37 6.85 -32.17
CA PHE A 207 12.59 5.65 -32.98
C PHE A 207 11.29 4.88 -33.23
N LYS A 208 10.41 4.80 -32.22
CA LYS A 208 9.10 4.14 -32.37
C LYS A 208 8.17 4.90 -33.30
N ASN A 209 8.10 6.21 -33.16
CA ASN A 209 7.28 7.06 -34.03
C ASN A 209 7.78 7.07 -35.48
N SER A 210 9.10 6.91 -35.71
CA SER A 210 9.67 6.81 -37.06
C SER A 210 9.38 5.49 -37.79
N LYS A 211 8.89 4.47 -37.07
CA LYS A 211 8.62 3.11 -37.58
C LYS A 211 7.15 2.79 -37.77
N ASN A 212 6.25 3.69 -37.38
CA ASN A 212 4.82 3.64 -37.65
C ASN A 212 4.50 4.51 -38.86
#